data_AF-A0A537DRR1-F1
#
_entry.id   AF-A0A537DRR1-F1
#
_cell.length_a   1.000
_cell.length_b   1.000
_cell.length_c   1.000
_cell.angle_alpha   90.00
_cell.angle_beta   90.00
_cell.angle_gamma   90.00
#
_symmetry.space_group_name_H-M   'P 1'
#
loop_
_entity.id
_entity.type
_entity.pdbx_description
1 polymer ?
#
loop_
_entity_poly.entity_id
_entity_poly.type
_entity_poly.pdbx_seq_one_letter_code
_entity_poly.pdbx_strand_id
1 'polypeptide(L)' 'MRRESGFLMTLAVLFLVSVVSLSALDVQNLAAYLTLFTLCYFASSFVFRPKRRTIDFIGLGLLYYSALFLATFFLVL' A
#
# COMPACT_ATOMS: atom_id res chain seq x y z
N MET A 1 -0.67 -13.78 -19.27
CA MET A 1 -1.23 -12.48 -18.83
C MET A 1 -0.15 -11.41 -18.95
N ARG A 2 -0.49 -10.19 -19.40
CA ARG A 2 0.48 -9.07 -19.36
C ARG A 2 0.86 -8.80 -17.90
N ARG A 3 2.14 -8.52 -17.62
CA ARG A 3 2.63 -8.30 -16.23
C ARG A 3 1.85 -7.20 -15.50
N GLU A 4 1.35 -6.23 -16.25
CA GLU A 4 0.52 -5.11 -15.78
C GLU A 4 -0.85 -5.57 -15.25
N SER A 5 -1.53 -6.48 -15.98
CA SER A 5 -2.84 -6.98 -15.56
C SER A 5 -2.72 -7.91 -14.35
N GLY A 6 -1.60 -8.66 -14.26
CA GLY A 6 -1.26 -9.44 -13.08
C GLY A 6 -1.10 -8.56 -11.84
N PHE A 7 -0.27 -7.51 -11.94
CA PHE A 7 -0.06 -6.54 -10.87
C PHE A 7 -1.38 -5.92 -10.37
N LEU A 8 -2.22 -5.43 -11.26
CA LEU A 8 -3.51 -4.81 -10.92
C LEU A 8 -4.46 -5.79 -10.22
N MET A 9 -4.54 -7.04 -10.69
CA MET A 9 -5.37 -8.07 -10.05
C MET A 9 -4.88 -8.39 -8.64
N THR A 10 -3.58 -8.65 -8.45
CA THR A 10 -3.05 -8.89 -7.11
C THR A 10 -3.27 -7.72 -6.17
N LEU A 11 -3.06 -6.49 -6.66
CA LEU A 11 -3.23 -5.30 -5.85
C LEU A 11 -4.69 -5.10 -5.43
N ALA A 12 -5.64 -5.31 -6.35
CA ALA A 12 -7.07 -5.24 -6.05
C ALA A 12 -7.48 -6.28 -5.00
N VAL A 13 -7.01 -7.52 -5.13
CA VAL A 13 -7.29 -8.59 -4.16
C VAL A 13 -6.68 -8.24 -2.79
N LEU A 14 -5.43 -7.80 -2.76
CA LEU A 14 -4.73 -7.41 -1.52
C LEU A 14 -5.44 -6.25 -0.80
N PHE A 15 -5.92 -5.25 -1.53
CA PHE A 15 -6.68 -4.15 -0.95
C PHE A 15 -8.01 -4.62 -0.37
N LEU A 16 -8.74 -5.46 -1.09
CA LEU A 16 -10.02 -5.99 -0.63
C LEU A 16 -9.84 -6.84 0.63
N VAL A 17 -8.84 -7.73 0.64
CA VAL A 17 -8.49 -8.55 1.82
C VAL A 17 -8.09 -7.68 3.00
N SER A 18 -7.31 -6.61 2.76
CA SER A 18 -6.91 -5.67 3.82
C SER A 18 -8.11 -4.97 4.45
N VAL A 19 -9.07 -4.52 3.64
CA VAL A 19 -10.29 -3.88 4.13
C VAL A 19 -11.15 -4.84 4.93
N VAL A 20 -11.36 -6.06 4.43
CA VAL A 20 -12.14 -7.09 5.14
C VAL A 20 -11.45 -7.46 6.46
N SER A 21 -10.13 -7.59 6.47
CA SER A 21 -9.37 -7.92 7.67
C SER A 21 -9.47 -6.81 8.72
N LEU A 22 -9.27 -5.54 8.33
CA LEU A 22 -9.40 -4.41 9.24
C LEU A 22 -10.82 -4.24 9.77
N SER A 23 -11.83 -4.47 8.92
CA SER A 23 -13.23 -4.46 9.34
C SER A 23 -13.55 -5.58 10.32
N ALA A 24 -12.96 -6.77 10.15
CA ALA A 24 -13.13 -7.89 11.06
C ALA A 24 -12.46 -7.66 12.43
N LEU A 25 -11.38 -6.88 12.46
CA LEU A 25 -10.71 -6.46 13.70
C LEU A 25 -11.35 -5.24 14.36
N ASP A 26 -12.44 -4.69 13.80
CA ASP A 26 -13.10 -3.44 14.22
C ASP A 26 -12.14 -2.23 14.35
N VAL A 27 -11.06 -2.26 13.57
CA VAL A 27 -10.09 -1.15 13.53
C VAL A 27 -10.61 -0.11 12.55
N GLN A 28 -11.23 0.94 13.09
CA GLN A 28 -11.76 2.06 12.31
C GLN A 28 -10.74 3.20 12.16
N ASN A 29 -9.45 2.89 12.23
CA ASN A 29 -8.39 3.87 12.13
C ASN A 29 -7.91 4.03 10.69
N LEU A 30 -8.18 5.20 10.09
CA LEU A 30 -7.76 5.55 8.73
C LEU A 30 -6.26 5.33 8.51
N ALA A 31 -5.43 5.57 9.53
CA ALA A 31 -4.00 5.36 9.44
C ALA A 31 -3.65 3.90 9.14
N ALA A 32 -4.30 2.95 9.83
CA ALA A 32 -4.05 1.52 9.64
C ALA A 32 -4.40 1.05 8.20
N TYR A 33 -5.50 1.55 7.63
CA TYR A 33 -5.86 1.29 6.23
C TYR A 33 -4.78 1.80 5.27
N LEU A 34 -4.34 3.05 5.45
CA LEU A 34 -3.32 3.66 4.59
C LEU A 34 -1.97 2.95 4.71
N THR A 35 -1.57 2.50 5.91
CA THR A 35 -0.33 1.73 6.09
C THR A 35 -0.39 0.38 5.38
N LEU A 36 -1.51 -0.36 5.52
CA LEU A 36 -1.70 -1.66 4.86
C LEU A 36 -1.76 -1.52 3.34
N PHE A 37 -2.43 -0.50 2.82
CA PHE A 37 -2.42 -0.19 1.39
C PHE A 37 -1.02 0.16 0.89
N THR A 38 -0.24 0.90 1.69
CA THR A 38 1.15 1.22 1.35
C THR A 38 2.00 -0.04 1.25
N LEU A 39 1.89 -0.95 2.23
CA LEU A 39 2.56 -2.24 2.22
C LEU A 39 2.15 -3.09 1.02
N CYS A 40 0.85 -3.21 0.74
CA CYS A 40 0.35 -3.99 -0.39
C CYS A 40 0.83 -3.44 -1.74
N TYR A 41 0.89 -2.11 -1.89
CA TYR A 41 1.39 -1.45 -3.10
C TYR A 41 2.87 -1.70 -3.32
N PHE A 42 3.70 -1.55 -2.28
CA PHE A 42 5.14 -1.81 -2.37
C PHE A 42 5.47 -3.28 -2.53
N ALA A 43 4.77 -4.18 -1.82
CA ALA A 43 4.93 -5.62 -1.96
C ALA A 43 4.60 -6.08 -3.39
N SER A 44 3.46 -5.63 -3.93
CA SER A 44 3.07 -5.94 -5.32
C SER A 44 4.06 -5.32 -6.32
N SER A 45 4.54 -4.10 -6.06
CA SER A 45 5.53 -3.44 -6.93
C SER A 45 6.88 -4.16 -6.91
N PHE A 46 7.28 -4.72 -5.76
CA PHE A 46 8.51 -5.50 -5.62
C PHE A 46 8.42 -6.86 -6.32
N VAL A 47 7.28 -7.55 -6.21
CA VAL A 47 7.05 -8.87 -6.83
C VAL A 47 6.95 -8.78 -8.35
N PHE A 48 6.12 -7.87 -8.87
CA PHE A 48 5.87 -7.79 -10.30
C PHE A 48 6.90 -6.94 -11.07
N ARG A 49 7.68 -6.11 -10.35
CA ARG A 49 8.65 -5.15 -10.88
C ARG A 49 8.16 -4.53 -12.20
N PRO A 50 7.02 -3.82 -12.19
CA PRO A 50 6.51 -3.19 -13.40
C PRO A 50 7.60 -2.26 -13.94
N LYS A 51 7.96 -2.42 -15.21
CA LYS A 51 9.00 -1.61 -15.86
C LYS A 51 8.41 -0.22 -16.11
N ARG A 52 8.53 0.67 -15.11
CA ARG A 52 7.97 2.02 -15.19
C ARG A 52 8.88 2.90 -16.05
N ARG A 53 8.33 3.48 -17.13
CA ARG A 53 9.01 4.47 -17.98
C ARG A 53 8.93 5.89 -17.43
N THR A 54 8.08 6.11 -16.42
CA THR A 54 7.71 7.43 -15.90
C THR A 54 7.84 7.44 -14.38
N ILE A 55 8.01 8.64 -13.80
CA ILE A 55 8.07 8.86 -12.35
C ILE A 55 6.79 8.34 -11.69
N ASP A 56 6.96 7.55 -10.64
CA ASP A 56 5.88 6.88 -9.91
C ASP A 56 5.31 7.80 -8.83
N PHE A 57 4.43 8.72 -9.23
CA PHE A 57 3.81 9.69 -8.33
C PHE A 57 3.03 9.02 -7.19
N ILE A 58 2.38 7.88 -7.47
CA ILE A 58 1.63 7.12 -6.47
C ILE A 58 2.59 6.51 -5.45
N GLY A 59 3.67 5.88 -5.92
CA GLY A 59 4.70 5.32 -5.04
C GLY A 59 5.37 6.39 -4.18
N LEU A 60 5.69 7.56 -4.76
CA LEU A 60 6.25 8.70 -4.03
C LEU A 60 5.30 9.23 -2.96
N GLY A 61 4.01 9.40 -3.28
CA GLY A 61 3.00 9.86 -2.32
C GLY A 61 2.82 8.87 -1.16
N LEU A 62 2.76 7.58 -1.46
CA LEU A 62 2.69 6.52 -0.44
C LEU A 62 3.96 6.48 0.44
N LEU A 63 5.13 6.63 -0.16
CA LEU A 63 6.40 6.65 0.56
C LEU A 63 6.47 7.86 1.51
N TYR A 64 6.10 9.05 1.02
CA TYR A 64 6.02 10.26 1.82
C TYR A 64 5.04 10.11 3.00
N TYR A 65 3.85 9.58 2.74
CA TYR A 65 2.88 9.28 3.79
C TYR A 65 3.45 8.30 4.83
N SER A 66 4.05 7.20 4.40
CA SER A 66 4.64 6.21 5.31
C SER A 66 5.77 6.79 6.16
N ALA A 67 6.60 7.67 5.57
CA ALA A 67 7.69 8.34 6.28
C ALA A 67 7.15 9.32 7.32
N LEU A 68 6.11 10.11 6.98
CA LEU A 68 5.45 10.99 7.94
C LEU A 68 4.79 10.24 9.08
N PHE A 69 4.07 9.15 8.77
CA PHE A 69 3.44 8.30 9.77
C PHE A 69 4.47 7.72 10.73
N LEU A 70 5.59 7.21 10.21
CA LEU A 70 6.68 6.69 11.02
C LEU A 70 7.29 7.79 11.91
N ALA A 71 7.53 8.97 11.35
CA ALA A 71 8.09 10.11 12.07
C ALA A 71 7.17 10.59 13.20
N THR A 72 5.85 10.66 12.97
CA THR A 72 4.87 11.03 14.01
C THR A 72 4.76 9.96 15.08
N PHE A 73 4.74 8.68 14.70
CA PHE A 73 4.74 7.59 15.66
C PHE A 73 5.98 7.61 16.57
N PHE A 74 7.15 7.86 15.99
CA PHE A 74 8.42 7.91 16.73
C PHE A 74 8.56 9.15 17.64
N LEU A 75 7.88 10.26 17.29
CA LEU A 75 7.86 11.49 18.11
C LEU A 75 6.89 11.41 19.30
N VAL A 76 5.90 10.52 19.23
CA VAL A 76 4.84 10.35 20.25
C VAL A 76 5.22 9.29 21.29
N LEU A 77 6.22 8.45 21.01
CA LEU A 77 6.72 7.39 21.89
C LEU A 77 7.84 7.91 22.81
#